data_AF-A0AAD4AGI7-F1
#
_entry.id   AF-A0AAD4AGI7-F1
#
_cell.length_a   1.000
_cell.length_b   1.000
_cell.length_c   1.000
_cell.angle_alpha   90.00
_cell.angle_beta   90.00
_cell.angle_gamma   90.00
#
_symmetry.space_group_name_H-M   'P 1'
#
loop_
_entity.id
_entity.type
_entity.pdbx_description
1 polymer ?
#
loop_
_entity_poly.entity_id
_entity_poly.type
_entity_poly.pdbx_seq_one_letter_code
_entity_poly.pdbx_strand_id
1 'polypeptide(L)'
;MFNDRDSLILATLNNSEKLHSESFEYKSLFLSLITPDETNARFLPSIFIENEHARLFSERKMTKKQLIDLYDAQEKVIIGKGCIINCLKYGTNSWKKANHTVDSIIELGENISVSEMIQVPTLYPIDNSQYQILTGHRRFFAMIFIYGLDHAAQFKVYDAKPVLYKVKQFQENASREDLPQYGKLQAFLSAMLEIEGLDSARLKIGQKKLTVKEKAKNLGISMGAFDNYNVLTRYPEIIKAYANGLNASFLKVKKIILECEYNHKSEFNKKLINQSDKKIISEKILEKLSGKKQLVCKPVQFHIKNISSVNTLKKLLFTDVSKVTPGFDWDSLDWDDVDAVNKVLINLVDDISS
;
A
#
# COMPACT_ATOMS: atom_id res chain seq x y z
N MET A 1 19.89 21.11 7.17
CA MET A 1 20.11 19.97 8.09
C MET A 1 20.57 18.79 7.27
N PHE A 2 21.84 18.40 7.39
CA PHE A 2 22.34 17.17 6.79
C PHE A 2 21.73 16.00 7.57
N ASN A 3 21.03 15.11 6.87
CA ASN A 3 20.43 13.93 7.46
C ASN A 3 21.58 13.00 7.87
N ASP A 4 21.71 12.65 9.15
CA ASP A 4 22.81 11.83 9.70
C ASP A 4 23.01 10.51 8.91
N ARG A 5 21.91 9.99 8.35
CA ARG A 5 21.88 8.84 7.44
C ARG A 5 22.54 9.10 6.08
N ASP A 6 22.35 10.28 5.50
CA ASP A 6 22.97 10.63 4.21
C ASP A 6 24.48 10.75 4.37
N SER A 7 24.96 11.28 5.50
CA SER A 7 26.39 11.31 5.85
C SER A 7 26.96 9.91 6.06
N LEU A 8 26.24 9.02 6.73
CA LEU A 8 26.63 7.61 6.89
C LEU A 8 26.72 6.89 5.54
N ILE A 9 25.71 7.02 4.67
CA ILE A 9 25.73 6.41 3.34
C ILE A 9 26.90 6.95 2.50
N LEU A 10 27.16 8.26 2.56
CA LEU A 10 28.29 8.89 1.87
C LEU A 10 29.64 8.40 2.41
N ALA A 11 29.78 8.26 3.73
CA ALA A 11 30.99 7.74 4.36
C ALA A 11 31.25 6.27 3.98
N THR A 12 30.22 5.42 3.99
CA THR A 12 30.33 4.01 3.58
C THR A 12 30.70 3.89 2.10
N LEU A 13 30.13 4.73 1.23
CA LEU A 13 30.45 4.73 -0.20
C LEU A 13 31.88 5.20 -0.48
N ASN A 14 32.40 6.15 0.29
CA ASN A 14 33.77 6.66 0.16
C ASN A 14 34.83 5.65 0.59
N ASN A 15 34.52 4.77 1.56
CA ASN A 15 35.47 3.79 2.08
C ASN A 15 35.60 2.51 1.22
N SER A 16 34.91 2.41 0.09
CA SER A 16 35.00 1.28 -0.88
C SER A 16 34.72 -0.13 -0.34
N GLU A 17 34.38 -0.28 0.93
CA GLU A 17 33.85 -1.52 1.47
C GLU A 17 32.45 -1.77 0.93
N LYS A 18 32.24 -2.98 0.42
CA LYS A 18 31.03 -3.39 -0.27
C LYS A 18 29.83 -3.08 0.64
N LEU A 19 28.78 -2.45 0.11
CA LEU A 19 27.42 -2.33 0.71
C LEU A 19 26.79 -3.68 1.16
N HIS A 20 27.53 -4.78 1.05
CA HIS A 20 27.13 -6.15 1.33
C HIS A 20 28.10 -6.89 2.25
N SER A 21 29.20 -6.29 2.72
CA SER A 21 30.11 -6.90 3.71
C SER A 21 29.66 -6.62 5.14
N GLU A 22 28.38 -6.84 5.42
CA GLU A 22 27.86 -6.76 6.78
C GLU A 22 28.11 -8.11 7.46
N SER A 23 28.97 -8.11 8.47
CA SER A 23 29.22 -9.25 9.35
C SER A 23 28.06 -9.44 10.33
N PHE A 24 27.77 -10.71 10.61
CA PHE A 24 26.80 -11.10 11.62
C PHE A 24 27.29 -12.36 12.32
N GLU A 25 26.81 -12.56 13.53
CA GLU A 25 27.06 -13.76 14.32
C GLU A 25 25.77 -14.23 15.01
N TYR A 26 25.72 -15.51 15.38
CA TYR A 26 24.59 -16.05 16.14
C TYR A 26 24.88 -15.93 17.64
N LYS A 27 24.07 -15.15 18.36
CA LYS A 27 24.19 -14.94 19.82
C LYS A 27 22.98 -15.47 20.56
N SER A 28 23.20 -15.98 21.76
CA SER A 28 22.12 -16.23 22.72
C SER A 28 21.89 -14.96 23.54
N LEU A 29 20.67 -14.42 23.50
CA LEU A 29 20.29 -13.17 24.17
C LEU A 29 18.99 -13.35 24.93
N PHE A 30 18.86 -12.66 26.06
CA PHE A 30 17.60 -12.59 26.80
C PHE A 30 16.54 -11.81 26.01
N LEU A 31 15.30 -12.29 26.00
CA LEU A 31 14.21 -11.63 25.28
C LEU A 31 13.93 -10.22 25.83
N SER A 32 14.21 -9.99 27.12
CA SER A 32 14.10 -8.70 27.79
C SER A 32 15.03 -7.61 27.24
N LEU A 33 16.11 -7.98 26.54
CA LEU A 33 17.06 -7.03 25.94
C LEU A 33 16.65 -6.57 24.54
N ILE A 34 15.53 -7.08 24.02
CA ILE A 34 15.15 -6.94 22.62
C ILE A 34 13.92 -6.06 22.49
N THR A 35 14.01 -5.08 21.59
CA THR A 35 12.94 -4.13 21.29
C THR A 35 12.42 -4.33 19.86
N PRO A 36 11.09 -4.34 19.65
CA PRO A 36 10.51 -4.29 18.31
C PRO A 36 10.85 -3.01 17.55
N ASP A 37 10.81 -3.08 16.21
CA ASP A 37 10.90 -1.90 15.34
C ASP A 37 9.49 -1.34 15.09
N GLU A 38 9.20 -0.18 15.68
CA GLU A 38 7.92 0.53 15.54
C GLU A 38 7.67 1.04 14.11
N THR A 39 8.74 1.24 13.33
CA THR A 39 8.64 1.71 11.95
C THR A 39 8.30 0.58 10.96
N ASN A 40 8.09 -0.64 11.45
CA ASN A 40 7.65 -1.76 10.63
C ASN A 40 6.19 -1.60 10.22
N ALA A 41 5.87 -1.84 8.94
CA ALA A 41 4.50 -1.72 8.43
C ALA A 41 3.49 -2.69 9.10
N ARG A 42 3.99 -3.70 9.83
CA ARG A 42 3.21 -4.67 10.62
C ARG A 42 3.47 -4.56 12.11
N PHE A 43 4.00 -3.42 12.55
CA PHE A 43 4.23 -3.20 13.96
C PHE A 43 2.94 -3.46 14.74
N LEU A 44 3.06 -4.33 15.74
CA LEU A 44 2.01 -4.61 16.70
C LEU A 44 2.37 -3.80 17.95
N PRO A 45 1.63 -2.73 18.27
CA PRO A 45 1.86 -1.96 19.49
C PRO A 45 1.73 -2.91 20.68
N SER A 46 2.84 -3.19 21.36
CA SER A 46 2.90 -4.27 22.33
C SER A 46 3.68 -3.89 23.57
N ILE A 47 3.32 -4.51 24.68
CA ILE A 47 4.01 -4.43 25.96
C ILE A 47 4.28 -5.84 26.43
N PHE A 48 5.50 -6.06 26.91
CA PHE A 48 5.91 -7.32 27.50
C PHE A 48 5.75 -7.26 29.01
N ILE A 49 5.18 -8.33 29.57
CA ILE A 49 4.95 -8.44 31.01
C ILE A 49 5.86 -9.50 31.60
N GLU A 50 6.20 -9.32 32.88
CA GLU A 50 6.99 -10.28 33.63
C GLU A 50 6.28 -11.64 33.72
N ASN A 51 7.08 -12.70 33.83
CA ASN A 51 6.59 -14.08 33.88
C ASN A 51 5.63 -14.33 35.06
N GLU A 52 5.86 -13.68 36.20
CA GLU A 52 4.99 -13.79 37.38
C GLU A 52 3.61 -13.17 37.11
N HIS A 53 3.57 -11.97 36.53
CA HIS A 53 2.33 -11.30 36.18
C HIS A 53 1.54 -12.08 35.11
N ALA A 54 2.22 -12.67 34.13
CA ALA A 54 1.62 -13.55 33.14
C ALA A 54 1.01 -14.82 33.76
N ARG A 55 1.70 -15.41 34.75
CA ARG A 55 1.20 -16.55 35.54
C ARG A 55 -0.05 -16.18 36.34
N LEU A 56 -0.01 -15.08 37.08
CA LEU A 56 -1.16 -14.61 37.88
C LEU A 56 -2.39 -14.35 37.03
N PHE A 57 -2.21 -13.81 35.82
CA PHE A 57 -3.32 -13.64 34.87
C PHE A 57 -3.86 -14.98 34.36
N SER A 58 -2.98 -15.90 33.96
CA SER A 58 -3.36 -17.25 33.49
C SER A 58 -4.11 -18.05 34.55
N GLU A 59 -3.71 -17.91 35.82
CA GLU A 59 -4.36 -18.52 36.99
C GLU A 59 -5.63 -17.77 37.45
N ARG A 60 -6.06 -16.73 36.72
CA ARG A 60 -7.22 -15.87 37.05
C ARG A 60 -7.11 -15.16 38.41
N LYS A 61 -5.89 -15.01 38.94
CA LYS A 61 -5.58 -14.23 40.16
C LYS A 61 -5.39 -12.75 39.89
N MET A 62 -5.22 -12.37 38.63
CA MET A 62 -5.12 -10.99 38.16
C MET A 62 -6.05 -10.75 36.98
N THR A 63 -6.71 -9.59 36.97
CA THR A 63 -7.65 -9.19 35.92
C THR A 63 -6.93 -8.42 34.80
N LYS A 64 -7.54 -8.40 33.61
CA LYS A 64 -7.07 -7.59 32.48
C LYS A 64 -6.91 -6.11 32.85
N LYS A 65 -7.85 -5.55 33.63
CA LYS A 65 -7.79 -4.14 34.04
C LYS A 65 -6.56 -3.85 34.90
N GLN A 66 -6.27 -4.71 35.88
CA GLN A 66 -5.07 -4.57 36.72
C GLN A 66 -3.79 -4.60 35.90
N LEU A 67 -3.69 -5.48 34.89
CA LEU A 67 -2.53 -5.49 34.00
C LEU A 67 -2.43 -4.22 33.13
N ILE A 68 -3.55 -3.71 32.63
CA ILE A 68 -3.57 -2.47 31.85
C ILE A 68 -3.07 -1.30 32.70
N ASP A 69 -3.55 -1.20 33.93
CA ASP A 69 -3.19 -0.12 34.85
C ASP A 69 -1.70 -0.23 35.29
N LEU A 70 -1.22 -1.44 35.57
CA LEU A 70 0.17 -1.68 36.02
C LEU A 70 1.21 -1.35 34.95
N TYR A 71 0.90 -1.62 33.68
CA TYR A 71 1.86 -1.50 32.58
C TYR A 71 1.56 -0.36 31.60
N ASP A 72 0.54 0.47 31.86
CA ASP A 72 0.06 1.49 30.93
C ASP A 72 -0.18 0.92 29.51
N ALA A 73 -0.96 -0.18 29.47
CA ALA A 73 -1.17 -0.97 28.26
C ALA A 73 -2.42 -0.56 27.44
N GLN A 74 -2.95 0.64 27.69
CA GLN A 74 -4.10 1.15 26.95
C GLN A 74 -3.77 1.28 25.46
N GLU A 75 -4.66 0.81 24.58
CA GLU A 75 -4.47 0.77 23.11
C GLU A 75 -3.23 -0.04 22.64
N LYS A 76 -2.74 -0.98 23.46
CA LYS A 76 -1.62 -1.88 23.12
C LYS A 76 -2.03 -3.35 23.26
N VAL A 77 -1.15 -4.26 22.86
CA VAL A 77 -1.28 -5.71 23.06
C VAL A 77 -0.30 -6.15 24.13
N ILE A 78 -0.80 -6.71 25.22
CA ILE A 78 0.05 -7.30 26.25
C ILE A 78 0.48 -8.69 25.78
N ILE A 79 1.77 -8.99 25.88
CA ILE A 79 2.34 -10.29 25.50
C ILE A 79 3.18 -10.79 26.69
N GLY A 80 2.87 -11.98 27.18
CA GLY A 80 3.59 -12.63 28.25
C GLY A 80 3.55 -14.14 28.08
N LYS A 81 4.21 -14.86 28.98
CA LYS A 81 4.22 -16.32 28.95
C LYS A 81 2.80 -16.88 29.05
N GLY A 82 2.39 -17.66 28.04
CA GLY A 82 1.08 -18.30 27.96
C GLY A 82 -0.11 -17.36 27.76
N CYS A 83 0.11 -16.06 27.56
CA CYS A 83 -1.00 -15.11 27.37
C CYS A 83 -0.68 -13.97 26.40
N ILE A 84 -1.64 -13.66 25.53
CA ILE A 84 -1.62 -12.48 24.67
C ILE A 84 -2.96 -11.77 24.79
N ILE A 85 -2.96 -10.50 25.21
CA ILE A 85 -4.18 -9.77 25.54
C ILE A 85 -4.28 -8.51 24.67
N ASN A 86 -5.23 -8.50 23.75
CA ASN A 86 -5.53 -7.33 22.94
C ASN A 86 -6.29 -6.27 23.77
N CYS A 87 -5.64 -5.14 24.04
CA CYS A 87 -6.20 -4.02 24.81
C CYS A 87 -6.58 -2.80 23.94
N LEU A 88 -6.62 -2.98 22.61
CA LEU A 88 -7.17 -1.97 21.71
C LEU A 88 -8.69 -1.85 21.86
N LYS A 89 -9.25 -0.68 21.48
CA LYS A 89 -10.69 -0.45 21.47
C LYS A 89 -11.43 -1.49 20.63
N TYR A 90 -12.33 -2.24 21.26
CA TYR A 90 -13.10 -3.31 20.64
C TYR A 90 -13.85 -2.83 19.39
N GLY A 91 -13.93 -3.71 18.38
CA GLY A 91 -14.67 -3.46 17.14
C GLY A 91 -13.97 -2.56 16.11
N THR A 92 -12.89 -1.88 16.49
CA THR A 92 -12.10 -1.06 15.55
C THR A 92 -11.36 -1.93 14.52
N ASN A 93 -10.99 -1.33 13.38
CA ASN A 93 -10.19 -2.00 12.36
C ASN A 93 -8.80 -2.40 12.90
N SER A 94 -8.20 -1.59 13.77
CA SER A 94 -6.95 -1.91 14.45
C SER A 94 -7.10 -3.11 15.36
N TRP A 95 -8.19 -3.19 16.14
CA TRP A 95 -8.49 -4.35 16.99
C TRP A 95 -8.64 -5.65 16.20
N LYS A 96 -9.38 -5.62 15.08
CA LYS A 96 -9.53 -6.81 14.20
C LYS A 96 -8.20 -7.26 13.60
N LYS A 97 -7.38 -6.31 13.12
CA LYS A 97 -6.02 -6.60 12.60
C LYS A 97 -5.11 -7.16 13.68
N ALA A 98 -5.16 -6.61 14.88
CA ALA A 98 -4.40 -7.09 16.02
C ALA A 98 -4.79 -8.53 16.38
N ASN A 99 -6.07 -8.87 16.47
CA ASN A 99 -6.50 -10.25 16.75
C ASN A 99 -6.00 -11.26 15.72
N HIS A 100 -6.16 -10.97 14.42
CA HIS A 100 -5.63 -11.85 13.39
C HIS A 100 -4.10 -12.03 13.55
N THR A 101 -3.40 -10.98 13.96
CA THR A 101 -1.96 -11.06 14.22
C THR A 101 -1.67 -11.92 15.46
N VAL A 102 -2.46 -11.77 16.53
CA VAL A 102 -2.36 -12.56 17.77
C VAL A 102 -2.58 -14.05 17.49
N ASP A 103 -3.65 -14.41 16.79
CA ASP A 103 -3.94 -15.81 16.44
C ASP A 103 -2.77 -16.44 15.68
N SER A 104 -2.21 -15.68 14.74
CA SER A 104 -1.08 -16.11 13.92
C SER A 104 0.26 -16.12 14.70
N ILE A 105 0.37 -15.43 15.84
CA ILE A 105 1.51 -15.53 16.75
C ILE A 105 1.39 -16.77 17.63
N ILE A 106 0.18 -17.06 18.13
CA ILE A 106 -0.10 -18.25 18.95
C ILE A 106 0.19 -19.52 18.15
N GLU A 107 -0.36 -19.64 16.94
CA GLU A 107 -0.12 -20.77 16.04
C GLU A 107 1.39 -20.96 15.76
N LEU A 108 2.12 -19.86 15.55
CA LEU A 108 3.56 -19.91 15.35
C LEU A 108 4.29 -20.37 16.63
N GLY A 109 3.85 -19.92 17.80
CA GLY A 109 4.38 -20.34 19.10
C GLY A 109 4.19 -21.83 19.36
N GLU A 110 2.99 -22.35 19.10
CA GLU A 110 2.70 -23.78 19.21
C GLU A 110 3.66 -24.61 18.33
N ASN A 111 3.90 -24.18 17.10
CA ASN A 111 4.88 -24.82 16.22
C ASN A 111 6.31 -24.76 16.77
N ILE A 112 6.73 -23.61 17.33
CA ILE A 112 8.06 -23.43 17.97
C ILE A 112 8.20 -24.31 19.22
N SER A 113 7.11 -24.59 19.93
CA SER A 113 7.16 -25.41 21.14
C SER A 113 7.46 -26.88 20.86
N VAL A 114 7.12 -27.36 19.65
CA VAL A 114 7.27 -28.77 19.22
C VAL A 114 8.46 -28.96 18.29
N SER A 115 8.93 -27.92 17.62
CA SER A 115 10.00 -27.98 16.63
C SER A 115 11.06 -26.89 16.84
N GLU A 116 12.32 -27.22 16.55
CA GLU A 116 13.41 -26.25 16.63
C GLU A 116 13.17 -25.09 15.64
N MET A 117 13.47 -23.86 16.09
CA MET A 117 13.31 -22.68 15.24
C MET A 117 14.37 -22.65 14.15
N ILE A 118 13.99 -23.07 12.93
CA ILE A 118 14.89 -23.07 11.76
C ILE A 118 15.36 -21.66 11.38
N GLN A 119 14.50 -20.65 11.57
CA GLN A 119 14.82 -19.26 11.21
C GLN A 119 14.67 -18.34 12.43
N VAL A 120 15.78 -18.09 13.12
CA VAL A 120 15.85 -17.16 14.24
C VAL A 120 15.60 -15.70 13.79
N PRO A 121 15.06 -14.82 14.66
CA PRO A 121 14.95 -13.40 14.34
C PRO A 121 16.32 -12.76 14.14
N THR A 122 16.35 -11.71 13.31
CA THR A 122 17.57 -10.94 13.05
C THR A 122 17.53 -9.62 13.79
N LEU A 123 18.62 -9.27 14.45
CA LEU A 123 18.76 -8.11 15.32
C LEU A 123 19.97 -7.25 14.92
N TYR A 124 20.00 -6.02 15.42
CA TYR A 124 21.20 -5.19 15.48
C TYR A 124 21.28 -4.48 16.85
N PRO A 125 22.49 -4.16 17.34
CA PRO A 125 22.66 -3.47 18.60
C PRO A 125 22.13 -2.03 18.52
N ILE A 126 21.53 -1.59 19.61
CA ILE A 126 21.19 -0.19 19.90
C ILE A 126 21.87 0.22 21.21
N ASP A 127 21.68 1.46 21.64
CA ASP A 127 22.29 1.96 22.87
C ASP A 127 21.88 1.14 24.11
N ASN A 128 22.68 1.23 25.18
CA ASN A 128 22.43 0.57 26.48
C ASN A 128 22.42 -0.97 26.44
N SER A 129 23.23 -1.58 25.58
CA SER A 129 23.33 -3.05 25.46
C SER A 129 22.00 -3.72 25.10
N GLN A 130 21.08 -2.97 24.50
CA GLN A 130 19.85 -3.48 23.95
C GLN A 130 19.99 -3.79 22.46
N TYR A 131 19.03 -4.52 21.94
CA TYR A 131 18.97 -4.91 20.54
C TYR A 131 17.62 -4.53 19.95
N GLN A 132 17.60 -4.18 18.68
CA GLN A 132 16.35 -3.93 17.95
C GLN A 132 16.15 -4.99 16.87
N ILE A 133 14.90 -5.42 16.72
CA ILE A 133 14.51 -6.41 15.72
C ILE A 133 14.57 -5.79 14.33
N LEU A 134 15.46 -6.32 13.49
CA LEU A 134 15.46 -6.04 12.07
C LEU A 134 14.31 -6.81 11.40
N THR A 135 14.25 -8.13 11.61
CA THR A 135 13.26 -9.03 11.02
C THR A 135 12.85 -10.14 11.98
N GLY A 136 11.66 -10.71 11.77
CA GLY A 136 11.17 -11.81 12.59
C GLY A 136 10.34 -11.40 13.81
N HIS A 137 9.70 -10.21 13.80
CA HIS A 137 8.85 -9.73 14.91
C HIS A 137 7.82 -10.75 15.41
N ARG A 138 7.12 -11.45 14.49
CA ARG A 138 6.16 -12.49 14.87
C ARG A 138 6.80 -13.65 15.62
N ARG A 139 8.00 -14.08 15.21
CA ARG A 139 8.75 -15.16 15.88
C ARG A 139 9.21 -14.71 17.26
N PHE A 140 9.66 -13.46 17.38
CA PHE A 140 10.00 -12.87 18.67
C PHE A 140 8.81 -12.85 19.63
N PHE A 141 7.64 -12.37 19.18
CA PHE A 141 6.42 -12.40 19.99
C PHE A 141 6.00 -13.81 20.38
N ALA A 142 6.14 -14.78 19.46
CA ALA A 142 5.87 -16.18 19.73
C ALA A 142 6.84 -16.77 20.77
N MET A 143 8.12 -16.39 20.75
CA MET A 143 9.08 -16.80 21.79
C MET A 143 8.72 -16.25 23.16
N ILE A 144 8.28 -15.00 23.27
CA ILE A 144 7.80 -14.45 24.55
C ILE A 144 6.56 -15.21 25.03
N PHE A 145 5.63 -15.50 24.12
CA PHE A 145 4.43 -16.26 24.44
C PHE A 145 4.75 -17.67 24.98
N ILE A 146 5.70 -18.39 24.39
CA ILE A 146 6.02 -19.76 24.79
C ILE A 146 6.96 -19.80 26.00
N TYR A 147 8.06 -19.07 25.96
CA TYR A 147 9.14 -19.21 26.93
C TYR A 147 9.08 -18.18 28.06
N GLY A 148 8.51 -17.01 27.78
CA GLY A 148 8.46 -15.88 28.70
C GLY A 148 9.63 -14.91 28.53
N LEU A 149 9.51 -13.73 29.17
CA LEU A 149 10.40 -12.58 28.93
C LEU A 149 11.85 -12.82 29.39
N ASP A 150 12.04 -13.59 30.46
CA ASP A 150 13.36 -13.89 31.05
C ASP A 150 14.10 -15.03 30.34
N HIS A 151 13.56 -15.57 29.24
CA HIS A 151 14.22 -16.65 28.51
C HIS A 151 15.36 -16.12 27.63
N ALA A 152 16.40 -16.93 27.44
CA ALA A 152 17.45 -16.67 26.47
C ALA A 152 17.21 -17.50 25.21
N ALA A 153 17.26 -16.87 24.04
CA ALA A 153 17.07 -17.53 22.75
C ALA A 153 18.19 -17.15 21.78
N GLN A 154 18.37 -17.95 20.73
CA GLN A 154 19.36 -17.68 19.69
C GLN A 154 18.82 -16.65 18.68
N PHE A 155 19.68 -15.71 18.31
CA PHE A 155 19.40 -14.64 17.34
C PHE A 155 20.54 -14.50 16.35
N LYS A 156 20.21 -14.07 15.13
CA LYS A 156 21.21 -13.58 14.19
C LYS A 156 21.46 -12.10 14.49
N VAL A 157 22.66 -11.73 14.91
CA VAL A 157 22.98 -10.36 15.35
C VAL A 157 23.98 -9.76 14.39
N TYR A 158 23.61 -8.64 13.76
CA TYR A 158 24.55 -7.81 13.03
C TYR A 158 25.45 -7.03 13.98
N ASP A 159 26.69 -6.77 13.57
CA ASP A 159 27.65 -6.00 14.39
C ASP A 159 27.21 -4.55 14.60
N ALA A 160 26.48 -4.00 13.63
CA ALA A 160 25.91 -2.66 13.67
C ALA A 160 24.60 -2.62 12.88
N LYS A 161 23.84 -1.52 13.02
CA LYS A 161 22.63 -1.31 12.22
C LYS A 161 22.96 -1.32 10.73
N PRO A 162 22.33 -2.19 9.92
CA PRO A 162 22.56 -2.22 8.47
C PRO A 162 22.25 -0.87 7.83
N VAL A 163 23.09 -0.45 6.88
CA VAL A 163 22.91 0.83 6.17
C VAL A 163 21.62 0.83 5.36
N LEU A 164 21.36 -0.30 4.68
CA LEU A 164 20.17 -0.53 3.86
C LEU A 164 19.14 -1.45 4.56
N TYR A 165 18.78 -1.14 5.80
CA TYR A 165 17.99 -2.04 6.65
C TYR A 165 16.55 -2.27 6.14
N LYS A 166 15.91 -1.32 5.44
CA LYS A 166 14.57 -1.54 4.84
C LYS A 166 14.66 -2.47 3.63
N VAL A 167 15.73 -2.39 2.84
CA VAL A 167 16.04 -3.34 1.77
C VAL A 167 16.24 -4.74 2.35
N LYS A 168 16.97 -4.89 3.47
CA LYS A 168 17.11 -6.19 4.16
C LYS A 168 15.78 -6.73 4.67
N GLN A 169 14.99 -5.88 5.32
CA GLN A 169 13.63 -6.22 5.76
C GLN A 169 12.77 -6.69 4.57
N PHE A 170 12.89 -6.04 3.42
CA PHE A 170 12.16 -6.44 2.22
C PHE A 170 12.67 -7.78 1.68
N GLN A 171 13.99 -7.96 1.51
CA GLN A 171 14.58 -9.21 1.02
C GLN A 171 14.11 -10.44 1.78
N GLU A 172 14.08 -10.36 3.12
CA GLU A 172 13.67 -11.49 3.96
C GLU A 172 12.17 -11.79 3.87
N ASN A 173 11.35 -10.77 3.62
CA ASN A 173 9.90 -10.90 3.55
C ASN A 173 9.37 -11.09 2.12
N ALA A 174 10.18 -10.82 1.09
CA ALA A 174 9.72 -10.79 -0.31
C ALA A 174 9.28 -12.14 -0.83
N SER A 175 9.90 -13.23 -0.36
CA SER A 175 9.56 -14.61 -0.73
C SER A 175 8.37 -15.18 0.05
N ARG A 176 7.87 -14.47 1.07
CA ARG A 176 6.80 -14.97 1.93
C ARG A 176 5.43 -14.90 1.25
N GLU A 177 4.80 -16.05 1.09
CA GLU A 177 3.45 -16.15 0.54
C GLU A 177 2.41 -15.56 1.50
N ASP A 178 2.61 -15.73 2.81
CA ASP A 178 1.72 -15.27 3.89
C ASP A 178 1.74 -13.76 4.14
N LEU A 179 2.49 -12.98 3.35
CA LEU A 179 2.55 -11.52 3.49
C LEU A 179 1.31 -10.88 2.79
N PRO A 180 0.33 -10.29 3.51
CA PRO A 180 -0.73 -9.46 2.92
C PRO A 180 -0.24 -8.47 1.86
N GLN A 181 -1.03 -8.33 0.81
CA GLN A 181 -0.73 -7.52 -0.38
C GLN A 181 -0.40 -6.05 -0.04
N TYR A 182 -1.19 -5.41 0.82
CA TYR A 182 -0.87 -4.05 1.30
C TYR A 182 0.53 -3.96 1.93
N GLY A 183 0.86 -4.91 2.80
CA GLY A 183 2.16 -4.99 3.46
C GLY A 183 3.31 -5.21 2.48
N LYS A 184 3.10 -6.03 1.44
CA LYS A 184 4.06 -6.22 0.33
C LYS A 184 4.36 -4.90 -0.38
N LEU A 185 3.34 -4.09 -0.69
CA LEU A 185 3.53 -2.79 -1.37
C LEU A 185 4.25 -1.76 -0.48
N GLN A 186 3.88 -1.65 0.80
CA GLN A 186 4.51 -0.73 1.74
C GLN A 186 5.99 -1.06 1.99
N ALA A 187 6.30 -2.35 2.15
CA ALA A 187 7.67 -2.81 2.32
C ALA A 187 8.51 -2.50 1.07
N PHE A 188 7.95 -2.71 -0.13
CA PHE A 188 8.61 -2.36 -1.38
C PHE A 188 8.90 -0.85 -1.48
N LEU A 189 7.91 0.01 -1.18
CA LEU A 189 8.10 1.46 -1.19
C LEU A 189 9.20 1.92 -0.22
N SER A 190 9.17 1.38 1.00
CA SER A 190 10.17 1.73 2.02
C SER A 190 11.59 1.35 1.59
N ALA A 191 11.75 0.19 0.97
CA ALA A 191 13.03 -0.26 0.43
C ALA A 191 13.46 0.55 -0.81
N MET A 192 12.52 0.93 -1.67
CA MET A 192 12.79 1.78 -2.83
C MET A 192 13.24 3.19 -2.45
N LEU A 193 12.62 3.81 -1.44
CA LEU A 193 13.03 5.11 -0.91
C LEU A 193 14.48 5.08 -0.39
N GLU A 194 14.86 3.98 0.27
CA GLU A 194 16.23 3.77 0.73
C GLU A 194 17.23 3.62 -0.43
N ILE A 195 16.85 2.91 -1.49
CA ILE A 195 17.62 2.82 -2.74
C ILE A 195 17.73 4.18 -3.44
N GLU A 196 16.68 5.01 -3.42
CA GLU A 196 16.71 6.36 -3.99
C GLU A 196 17.62 7.31 -3.19
N GLY A 197 17.66 7.16 -1.86
CA GLY A 197 18.65 7.81 -1.01
C GLY A 197 20.07 7.41 -1.39
N LEU A 198 20.31 6.12 -1.60
CA LEU A 198 21.60 5.61 -2.08
C LEU A 198 21.97 6.17 -3.47
N ASP A 199 21.03 6.20 -4.42
CA ASP A 199 21.25 6.80 -5.74
C ASP A 199 21.64 8.28 -5.65
N SER A 200 20.99 9.01 -4.74
CA SER A 200 21.27 10.44 -4.49
C SER A 200 22.67 10.64 -3.88
N ALA A 201 23.07 9.77 -2.96
CA ALA A 201 24.42 9.78 -2.38
C ALA A 201 25.49 9.44 -3.43
N ARG A 202 25.25 8.42 -4.26
CA ARG A 202 26.15 8.02 -5.38
C ARG A 202 26.37 9.16 -6.35
N LEU A 203 25.32 9.90 -6.71
CA LEU A 203 25.45 11.07 -7.58
C LEU A 203 26.32 12.17 -6.96
N LYS A 204 26.21 12.41 -5.65
CA LYS A 204 27.01 13.43 -4.94
C LYS A 204 28.52 13.13 -4.98
N ILE A 205 28.91 11.85 -5.04
CA ILE A 205 30.30 11.40 -5.16
C ILE A 205 30.73 11.11 -6.62
N GLY A 206 29.94 11.57 -7.61
CA GLY A 206 30.25 11.41 -9.04
C GLY A 206 29.99 10.02 -9.62
N GLN A 207 29.36 9.11 -8.88
CA GLN A 207 28.97 7.78 -9.37
C GLN A 207 27.61 7.80 -10.06
N LYS A 208 27.37 6.81 -10.95
CA LYS A 208 26.09 6.63 -11.64
C LYS A 208 25.02 6.02 -10.72
N LYS A 209 23.76 6.38 -10.96
CA LYS A 209 22.58 5.74 -10.35
C LYS A 209 22.55 4.24 -10.67
N LEU A 210 21.96 3.47 -9.78
CA LEU A 210 21.71 2.05 -9.99
C LEU A 210 20.73 1.84 -11.14
N THR A 211 21.06 0.89 -12.01
CA THR A 211 20.18 0.41 -13.07
C THR A 211 18.98 -0.35 -12.48
N VAL A 212 17.91 -0.48 -13.27
CA VAL A 212 16.73 -1.27 -12.89
C VAL A 212 17.11 -2.70 -12.46
N LYS A 213 18.04 -3.33 -13.17
CA LYS A 213 18.53 -4.69 -12.87
C LYS A 213 19.26 -4.75 -11.52
N GLU A 214 20.07 -3.75 -11.21
CA GLU A 214 20.77 -3.66 -9.92
C GLU A 214 19.80 -3.41 -8.77
N LYS A 215 18.78 -2.56 -8.97
CA LYS A 215 17.73 -2.33 -7.97
C LYS A 215 16.96 -3.62 -7.66
N ALA A 216 16.54 -4.36 -8.69
CA ALA A 216 15.86 -5.64 -8.51
C ALA A 216 16.75 -6.67 -7.79
N LYS A 217 18.03 -6.76 -8.16
CA LYS A 217 19.02 -7.61 -7.49
C LYS A 217 19.19 -7.23 -6.01
N ASN A 218 19.32 -5.94 -5.71
CA ASN A 218 19.44 -5.44 -4.34
C ASN A 218 18.17 -5.69 -3.52
N LEU A 219 17.00 -5.76 -4.14
CA LEU A 219 15.75 -6.12 -3.45
C LEU A 219 15.55 -7.64 -3.31
N GLY A 220 16.40 -8.46 -3.93
CA GLY A 220 16.30 -9.92 -3.86
C GLY A 220 15.08 -10.50 -4.59
N ILE A 221 14.56 -9.80 -5.61
CA ILE A 221 13.36 -10.20 -6.36
C ILE A 221 13.63 -10.34 -7.86
N SER A 222 12.79 -11.14 -8.53
CA SER A 222 12.85 -11.28 -9.99
C SER A 222 12.47 -9.98 -10.70
N MET A 223 12.95 -9.80 -11.93
CA MET A 223 12.60 -8.64 -12.77
C MET A 223 11.09 -8.52 -12.99
N GLY A 224 10.38 -9.64 -13.14
CA GLY A 224 8.92 -9.63 -13.29
C GLY A 224 8.20 -9.19 -12.02
N ALA A 225 8.67 -9.61 -10.84
CA ALA A 225 8.14 -9.14 -9.57
C ALA A 225 8.42 -7.65 -9.36
N PHE A 226 9.64 -7.20 -9.67
CA PHE A 226 10.01 -5.79 -9.59
C PHE A 226 9.13 -4.91 -10.49
N ASP A 227 8.87 -5.33 -11.73
CA ASP A 227 7.97 -4.62 -12.63
C ASP A 227 6.52 -4.56 -12.09
N ASN A 228 6.01 -5.66 -11.53
CA ASN A 228 4.68 -5.66 -10.88
C ASN A 228 4.61 -4.63 -9.75
N TYR A 229 5.57 -4.65 -8.83
CA TYR A 229 5.62 -3.72 -7.71
C TYR A 229 5.75 -2.26 -8.18
N ASN A 230 6.62 -2.00 -9.16
CA ASN A 230 6.77 -0.67 -9.73
C ASN A 230 5.47 -0.14 -10.34
N VAL A 231 4.74 -0.96 -11.11
CA VAL A 231 3.47 -0.51 -11.70
C VAL A 231 2.45 -0.21 -10.62
N LEU A 232 2.30 -1.10 -9.64
CA LEU A 232 1.29 -0.99 -8.57
C LEU A 232 1.54 0.20 -7.63
N THR A 233 2.80 0.62 -7.47
CA THR A 233 3.18 1.71 -6.57
C THR A 233 3.25 3.09 -7.23
N ARG A 234 2.97 3.19 -8.54
CA ARG A 234 2.88 4.49 -9.26
C ARG A 234 1.76 5.40 -8.75
N TYR A 235 0.69 4.80 -8.22
CA TYR A 235 -0.54 5.47 -7.82
C TYR A 235 -0.81 5.19 -6.33
N PRO A 236 -0.68 6.20 -5.45
CA PRO A 236 -0.95 6.07 -4.02
C PRO A 236 -2.35 5.52 -3.69
N GLU A 237 -3.32 5.77 -4.55
CA GLU A 237 -4.71 5.34 -4.45
C GLU A 237 -4.84 3.81 -4.41
N ILE A 238 -3.98 3.10 -5.14
CA ILE A 238 -3.97 1.64 -5.20
C ILE A 238 -3.51 1.05 -3.87
N ILE A 239 -2.50 1.68 -3.27
CA ILE A 239 -1.99 1.30 -1.95
C ILE A 239 -3.07 1.52 -0.88
N LYS A 240 -3.79 2.65 -0.95
CA LYS A 240 -4.95 2.92 -0.08
C LYS A 240 -6.07 1.91 -0.29
N ALA A 241 -6.36 1.52 -1.53
CA ALA A 241 -7.37 0.51 -1.81
C ALA A 241 -7.03 -0.85 -1.17
N TYR A 242 -5.76 -1.29 -1.26
CA TYR A 242 -5.28 -2.47 -0.53
C TYR A 242 -5.32 -2.30 0.99
N ALA A 243 -5.02 -1.10 1.51
CA ALA A 243 -5.14 -0.81 2.95
C ALA A 243 -6.58 -0.96 3.47
N ASN A 244 -7.55 -0.63 2.60
CA ASN A 244 -8.99 -0.70 2.86
C ASN A 244 -9.61 -2.07 2.57
N GLY A 245 -8.80 -3.08 2.22
CA GLY A 245 -9.26 -4.46 2.09
C GLY A 245 -9.55 -4.94 0.65
N LEU A 246 -9.01 -4.28 -0.37
CA LEU A 246 -9.03 -4.82 -1.73
C LEU A 246 -8.37 -6.21 -1.77
N ASN A 247 -9.09 -7.23 -2.22
CA ASN A 247 -8.61 -8.62 -2.28
C ASN A 247 -8.29 -9.09 -3.72
N ALA A 248 -7.93 -8.16 -4.61
CA ALA A 248 -7.59 -8.48 -6.00
C ALA A 248 -6.12 -8.85 -6.14
N SER A 249 -5.80 -9.84 -6.98
CA SER A 249 -4.39 -10.20 -7.25
C SER A 249 -3.62 -9.05 -7.91
N PHE A 250 -2.33 -8.94 -7.58
CA PHE A 250 -1.42 -7.95 -8.16
C PHE A 250 -1.41 -7.95 -9.70
N LEU A 251 -1.50 -9.13 -10.32
CA LEU A 251 -1.58 -9.26 -11.77
C LEU A 251 -2.86 -8.64 -12.34
N LYS A 252 -4.00 -8.85 -11.68
CA LYS A 252 -5.29 -8.27 -12.12
C LYS A 252 -5.25 -6.75 -12.04
N VAL A 253 -4.78 -6.20 -10.92
CA VAL A 253 -4.70 -4.75 -10.74
C VAL A 253 -3.68 -4.12 -11.69
N LYS A 254 -2.52 -4.76 -11.90
CA LYS A 254 -1.52 -4.32 -12.89
C LYS A 254 -2.13 -4.20 -14.30
N LYS A 255 -2.90 -5.22 -14.74
CA LYS A 255 -3.57 -5.19 -16.04
C LYS A 255 -4.50 -3.98 -16.16
N ILE A 256 -5.31 -3.72 -15.13
CA ILE A 256 -6.23 -2.57 -15.10
C ILE A 256 -5.46 -1.25 -15.19
N ILE A 257 -4.37 -1.10 -14.44
CA ILE A 257 -3.52 0.10 -14.48
C ILE A 257 -2.99 0.34 -15.89
N LEU A 258 -2.37 -0.68 -16.49
CA LEU A 258 -1.78 -0.56 -17.82
C LEU A 258 -2.83 -0.29 -18.91
N GLU A 259 -4.01 -0.87 -18.80
CA GLU A 259 -5.14 -0.60 -19.70
C GLU A 259 -5.62 0.85 -19.58
N CYS A 260 -5.75 1.37 -18.36
CA CYS A 260 -6.15 2.77 -18.15
C CYS A 260 -5.07 3.75 -18.65
N GLU A 261 -3.79 3.45 -18.42
CA GLU A 261 -2.67 4.23 -18.95
C GLU A 261 -2.66 4.22 -20.49
N TYR A 262 -2.89 3.06 -21.12
CA TYR A 262 -2.95 2.94 -22.57
C TYR A 262 -4.13 3.73 -23.15
N ASN A 263 -5.33 3.55 -22.61
CA ASN A 263 -6.52 4.24 -23.10
C ASN A 263 -6.37 5.77 -22.99
N HIS A 264 -5.84 6.27 -21.87
CA HIS A 264 -5.59 7.70 -21.69
C HIS A 264 -4.52 8.24 -22.66
N LYS A 265 -3.45 7.47 -22.92
CA LYS A 265 -2.43 7.86 -23.90
C LYS A 265 -2.98 7.93 -25.31
N SER A 266 -3.83 6.98 -25.70
CA SER A 266 -4.47 6.93 -27.02
C SER A 266 -5.50 8.05 -27.20
N GLU A 267 -6.33 8.30 -26.18
CA GLU A 267 -7.38 9.33 -26.18
C GLU A 267 -6.81 10.75 -26.29
N PHE A 268 -5.71 11.04 -25.59
CA PHE A 268 -5.08 12.36 -25.59
C PHE A 268 -3.81 12.47 -26.47
N ASN A 269 -3.48 11.41 -27.21
CA ASN A 269 -2.31 11.27 -28.07
C ASN A 269 -0.97 11.70 -27.41
N LYS A 270 -0.80 11.32 -26.13
CA LYS A 270 0.37 11.69 -25.30
C LYS A 270 1.35 10.52 -25.16
N LYS A 271 2.66 10.80 -25.30
CA LYS A 271 3.73 9.82 -25.03
C LYS A 271 4.06 9.71 -23.53
N LEU A 272 3.93 10.81 -22.78
CA LEU A 272 4.25 10.90 -21.35
C LEU A 272 3.00 11.26 -20.55
N ILE A 273 2.88 10.72 -19.33
CA ILE A 273 1.77 10.96 -18.40
C ILE A 273 2.21 12.00 -17.38
N ASN A 274 1.49 13.11 -17.30
CA ASN A 274 1.80 14.23 -16.39
C ASN A 274 1.15 14.00 -15.01
N GLN A 275 1.42 14.85 -14.02
CA GLN A 275 0.80 14.73 -12.69
C GLN A 275 -0.73 14.90 -12.71
N SER A 276 -1.26 15.78 -13.56
CA SER A 276 -2.71 15.95 -13.75
C SER A 276 -3.34 14.71 -14.38
N ASP A 277 -2.70 14.15 -15.41
CA ASP A 277 -3.13 12.91 -16.05
C ASP A 277 -3.16 11.75 -15.05
N LYS A 278 -2.19 11.67 -14.12
CA LYS A 278 -2.17 10.65 -13.07
C LYS A 278 -3.40 10.69 -12.17
N LYS A 279 -3.93 11.86 -11.85
CA LYS A 279 -5.15 11.98 -11.03
C LYS A 279 -6.35 11.38 -11.76
N ILE A 280 -6.56 11.76 -13.02
CA ILE A 280 -7.66 11.26 -13.86
C ILE A 280 -7.54 9.74 -14.03
N ILE A 281 -6.34 9.23 -14.30
CA ILE A 281 -6.09 7.80 -14.43
C ILE A 281 -6.37 7.07 -13.10
N SER A 282 -5.96 7.65 -11.96
CA SER A 282 -6.22 7.05 -10.64
C SER A 282 -7.72 6.90 -10.35
N GLU A 283 -8.52 7.89 -10.73
CA GLU A 283 -9.99 7.85 -10.61
C GLU A 283 -10.57 6.75 -11.48
N LYS A 284 -10.21 6.70 -12.78
CA LYS A 284 -10.63 5.64 -13.71
C LYS A 284 -10.25 4.24 -13.22
N ILE A 285 -9.07 4.07 -12.62
CA ILE A 285 -8.64 2.79 -12.04
C ILE A 285 -9.51 2.42 -10.83
N LEU A 286 -9.75 3.36 -9.91
CA LEU A 286 -10.58 3.12 -8.73
C LEU A 286 -12.02 2.78 -9.12
N GLU A 287 -12.59 3.43 -10.13
CA GLU A 287 -13.91 3.11 -10.67
C GLU A 287 -13.98 1.66 -11.16
N LYS A 288 -13.00 1.25 -11.99
CA LYS A 288 -12.89 -0.13 -12.47
C LYS A 288 -12.70 -1.15 -11.34
N LEU A 289 -11.92 -0.81 -10.31
CA LEU A 289 -11.68 -1.68 -9.15
C LEU A 289 -12.89 -1.78 -8.22
N SER A 290 -13.68 -0.70 -8.10
CA SER A 290 -14.85 -0.63 -7.22
C SER A 290 -16.10 -1.25 -7.87
N GLY A 291 -16.06 -1.61 -9.15
CA GLY A 291 -17.20 -2.17 -9.88
C GLY A 291 -18.37 -1.19 -10.07
N LYS A 292 -18.18 0.10 -9.72
CA LYS A 292 -19.17 1.14 -10.02
C LYS A 292 -19.10 1.42 -11.52
N LYS A 293 -20.01 0.82 -12.29
CA LYS A 293 -20.28 1.24 -13.67
C LYS A 293 -20.51 2.74 -13.65
N GLN A 294 -19.81 3.47 -14.53
CA GLN A 294 -20.11 4.87 -14.78
C GLN A 294 -21.63 5.01 -14.98
N LEU A 295 -22.25 5.89 -14.20
CA LEU A 295 -23.41 6.61 -14.68
C LEU A 295 -22.88 7.48 -15.82
N VAL A 296 -22.73 6.88 -17.00
CA VAL A 296 -22.52 7.65 -18.22
C VAL A 296 -23.78 8.51 -18.31
N CYS A 297 -23.63 9.81 -18.06
CA CYS A 297 -24.67 10.76 -18.42
C CYS A 297 -24.88 10.53 -19.91
N LYS A 298 -26.00 9.92 -20.29
CA LYS A 298 -26.29 9.64 -21.70
C LYS A 298 -26.17 10.97 -22.42
N PRO A 299 -25.46 11.04 -23.57
CA PRO A 299 -25.46 12.26 -24.34
C PRO A 299 -26.91 12.64 -24.63
N VAL A 300 -27.25 13.90 -24.40
CA VAL A 300 -28.57 14.44 -24.73
C VAL A 300 -28.84 14.15 -26.20
N GLN A 301 -29.87 13.34 -26.48
CA GLN A 301 -30.25 12.95 -27.84
C GLN A 301 -31.42 13.82 -28.29
N PHE A 302 -31.16 14.68 -29.27
CA PHE A 302 -32.20 15.40 -30.00
C PHE A 302 -32.74 14.52 -31.12
N HIS A 303 -34.06 14.45 -31.25
CA HIS A 303 -34.76 13.60 -32.20
C HIS A 303 -35.43 14.45 -33.28
N ILE A 304 -35.04 14.24 -34.53
CA ILE A 304 -35.73 14.81 -35.69
C ILE A 304 -36.72 13.77 -36.22
N LYS A 305 -37.96 14.18 -36.48
CA LYS A 305 -39.00 13.32 -37.06
C LYS A 305 -38.54 12.78 -38.42
N ASN A 306 -38.98 11.57 -38.77
CA ASN A 306 -38.56 10.92 -40.01
C ASN A 306 -39.07 11.70 -41.23
N ILE A 307 -38.16 12.17 -42.09
CA ILE A 307 -38.49 12.99 -43.27
C ILE A 307 -38.68 12.07 -44.48
N SER A 308 -39.92 11.96 -44.96
CA SER A 308 -40.27 11.07 -46.08
C SER A 308 -40.15 11.71 -47.47
N SER A 309 -39.95 13.03 -47.55
CA SER A 309 -39.92 13.80 -48.80
C SER A 309 -38.55 14.43 -49.06
N VAL A 310 -37.99 14.18 -50.25
CA VAL A 310 -36.70 14.73 -50.69
C VAL A 310 -36.75 16.26 -50.80
N ASN A 311 -37.91 16.82 -51.12
CA ASN A 311 -38.09 18.27 -51.22
C ASN A 311 -38.08 18.94 -49.83
N THR A 312 -38.70 18.31 -48.83
CA THR A 312 -38.66 18.76 -47.43
C THR A 312 -37.23 18.74 -46.90
N LEU A 313 -36.47 17.69 -47.20
CA LEU A 313 -35.06 17.59 -46.80
C LEU A 313 -34.20 18.68 -47.46
N LYS A 314 -34.41 18.96 -48.75
CA LYS A 314 -33.72 20.07 -49.44
C LYS A 314 -34.06 21.43 -48.83
N LYS A 315 -35.33 21.68 -48.51
CA LYS A 315 -35.74 22.92 -47.87
C LYS A 315 -35.09 23.08 -46.49
N LEU A 316 -35.09 22.03 -45.66
CA LEU A 316 -34.48 22.04 -44.33
C LEU A 316 -32.97 22.32 -44.36
N LEU A 317 -32.25 21.80 -45.35
CA LEU A 317 -30.79 21.94 -45.45
C LEU A 317 -30.32 23.26 -46.06
N PHE A 318 -31.11 23.83 -46.98
CA PHE A 318 -30.66 24.96 -47.82
C PHE A 318 -31.50 26.22 -47.65
N THR A 319 -32.56 26.18 -46.86
CA THR A 319 -33.37 27.36 -46.52
C THR A 319 -33.03 27.79 -45.10
N ASP A 320 -33.00 29.09 -44.89
CA ASP A 320 -32.86 29.69 -43.57
C ASP A 320 -34.11 29.38 -42.73
N VAL A 321 -33.99 28.42 -41.80
CA VAL A 321 -35.07 27.91 -40.95
C VAL A 321 -35.72 28.99 -40.09
N SER A 322 -34.97 30.07 -39.78
CA SER A 322 -35.50 31.23 -39.03
C SER A 322 -36.61 31.97 -39.79
N LYS A 323 -36.67 31.82 -41.12
CA LYS A 323 -37.65 32.49 -41.99
C LYS A 323 -38.85 31.62 -42.34
N VAL A 324 -38.80 30.32 -42.03
CA VAL A 324 -39.84 29.36 -42.41
C VAL A 324 -40.96 29.28 -41.39
N THR A 325 -40.67 29.54 -40.12
CA THR A 325 -41.67 29.62 -39.03
C THR A 325 -41.83 31.08 -38.57
N PRO A 326 -42.60 31.92 -39.30
CA PRO A 326 -42.75 33.33 -38.96
C PRO A 326 -43.43 33.50 -37.59
N GLY A 327 -42.73 34.13 -36.66
CA GLY A 327 -43.23 34.44 -35.30
C GLY A 327 -42.63 33.61 -34.17
N PHE A 328 -41.74 32.64 -34.45
CA PHE A 328 -40.98 31.95 -33.41
C PHE A 328 -39.63 32.64 -33.15
N ASP A 329 -39.39 33.04 -31.90
CA ASP A 329 -38.14 33.66 -31.48
C ASP A 329 -37.10 32.59 -31.10
N TRP A 330 -36.24 32.27 -32.06
CA TRP A 330 -35.16 31.29 -31.90
C TRP A 330 -34.12 31.68 -30.85
N ASP A 331 -34.00 32.98 -30.53
CA ASP A 331 -33.06 33.49 -29.52
C ASP A 331 -33.60 33.31 -28.09
N SER A 332 -34.90 33.04 -27.94
CA SER A 332 -35.57 32.78 -26.65
C SER A 332 -35.64 31.30 -26.26
N LEU A 333 -35.23 30.39 -27.16
CA LEU A 333 -35.27 28.95 -26.91
C LEU A 333 -34.16 28.54 -25.93
N ASP A 334 -34.55 27.90 -24.83
CA ASP A 334 -33.60 27.26 -23.93
C ASP A 334 -33.08 25.97 -24.57
N TRP A 335 -31.85 26.02 -25.07
CA TRP A 335 -31.18 24.89 -25.72
C TRP A 335 -30.78 23.77 -24.75
N ASP A 336 -30.84 24.02 -23.44
CA ASP A 336 -30.61 23.01 -22.40
C ASP A 336 -31.88 22.22 -22.05
N ASP A 337 -33.07 22.67 -22.48
CA ASP A 337 -34.33 21.91 -22.36
C ASP A 337 -34.58 21.02 -23.59
N VAL A 338 -34.20 19.75 -23.45
CA VAL A 338 -34.30 18.71 -24.47
C VAL A 338 -35.72 18.53 -25.02
N ASP A 339 -36.74 18.63 -24.16
CA ASP A 339 -38.12 18.41 -24.55
C ASP A 339 -38.68 19.62 -25.30
N ALA A 340 -38.28 20.83 -24.90
CA ALA A 340 -38.61 22.06 -25.63
C ALA A 340 -37.98 22.05 -27.03
N VAL A 341 -36.68 21.74 -27.14
CA VAL A 341 -35.97 21.71 -28.43
C VAL A 341 -36.55 20.64 -29.35
N ASN A 342 -36.83 19.43 -28.85
CA ASN A 342 -37.41 18.36 -29.67
C ASN A 342 -38.81 18.71 -30.19
N LYS A 343 -39.66 19.37 -29.40
CA LYS A 343 -40.98 19.84 -29.86
C LYS A 343 -40.86 20.87 -30.98
N VAL A 344 -39.93 21.81 -30.85
CA VAL A 344 -39.66 22.83 -31.89
C VAL A 344 -39.17 22.17 -33.18
N LEU A 345 -38.24 21.21 -33.08
CA LEU A 345 -37.73 20.46 -34.23
C LEU A 345 -38.82 19.65 -34.94
N ILE A 346 -39.76 19.06 -34.20
CA ILE A 346 -40.91 18.34 -34.78
C ILE A 346 -41.83 19.32 -35.54
N ASN A 347 -42.17 20.45 -34.92
CA ASN A 347 -43.04 21.46 -35.55
C ASN A 347 -42.39 22.05 -36.81
N LEU A 348 -41.08 22.32 -36.78
CA LEU A 348 -40.33 22.83 -37.94
C LEU A 348 -40.41 21.87 -39.14
N VAL A 349 -40.31 20.56 -38.90
CA VAL A 349 -40.41 19.57 -39.99
C VAL A 349 -41.83 19.53 -40.57
N ASP A 350 -42.86 19.69 -39.73
CA ASP A 350 -44.26 19.73 -40.17
C ASP A 350 -44.60 21.02 -40.95
N ASP A 351 -44.05 22.17 -40.55
CA ASP A 351 -44.18 23.46 -41.26
C ASP A 351 -43.50 23.44 -42.63
N ILE A 352 -42.32 22.81 -42.75
CA ILE A 352 -41.59 22.71 -44.02
C ILE A 352 -42.22 21.67 -44.97
N SER A 353 -42.91 20.67 -44.41
CA SER A 353 -43.58 19.61 -45.16
C SER A 353 -44.96 20.01 -45.71
N SER A 354 -45.56 21.05 -45.14
CA SER A 354 -46.76 21.72 -45.65
C SER A 354 -46.42 22.57 -46.87
#